data_AF-A0A3D3MNH3-F1
#
_entry.id   AF-A0A3D3MNH3-F1
#
_cell.length_a   1.000
_cell.length_b   1.000
_cell.length_c   1.000
_cell.angle_alpha   90.00
_cell.angle_beta   90.00
_cell.angle_gamma   90.00
#
_symmetry.space_group_name_H-M   'P 1'
#
loop_
_entity.id
_entity.type
_entity.pdbx_description
1 polymer ?
#
loop_
_entity_poly.entity_id
_entity_poly.type
_entity_poly.pdbx_seq_one_letter_code
_entity_poly.pdbx_strand_id
1 'polypeptide(L)'
;MAKITPIDVIKGISGSYGNNSGDYFATNSSSNKIRLAKLKNPYKGPATEKQLAQQQKFKTRQAVVTTWLNSNKPSNTNGDKGTAIYQQAQKWKRALGLSSVAQVLYKYLDDKNELHLPTIVDEGTDTGKTVTP
;
A
#
# COMPACT_ATOMS: atom_id res chain seq x y z
N MET A 1 26.30 -3.22 -45.37
CA MET A 1 25.10 -3.70 -44.63
C MET A 1 24.72 -2.66 -43.59
N ALA A 2 23.51 -2.10 -43.64
CA ALA A 2 23.04 -1.18 -42.63
C ALA A 2 22.71 -1.95 -41.34
N LYS A 3 23.34 -1.59 -40.23
CA LYS A 3 23.07 -2.17 -38.91
C LYS A 3 21.88 -1.43 -38.31
N ILE A 4 20.74 -2.08 -38.21
CA ILE A 4 19.55 -1.52 -37.53
C ILE A 4 19.84 -1.53 -36.03
N THR A 5 20.18 -0.37 -35.47
CA THR A 5 20.21 -0.19 -34.02
C THR A 5 18.77 -0.20 -33.50
N PRO A 6 18.41 -1.11 -32.58
CA PRO A 6 17.09 -1.07 -31.95
C PRO A 6 16.92 0.29 -31.27
N ILE A 7 15.77 0.92 -31.46
CA ILE A 7 15.38 2.08 -30.65
C ILE A 7 15.42 1.63 -29.19
N ASP A 8 16.03 2.45 -28.34
CA ASP A 8 16.21 2.18 -26.92
C ASP A 8 14.84 2.14 -26.21
N VAL A 9 14.18 0.97 -26.21
CA VAL A 9 12.86 0.80 -25.59
C VAL A 9 13.03 0.78 -24.07
N ILE A 10 12.41 1.74 -23.39
CA ILE A 10 12.38 1.83 -21.93
C ILE A 10 11.60 0.64 -21.38
N LYS A 11 12.24 -0.13 -20.50
CA LYS A 11 11.64 -1.28 -19.80
C LYS A 11 10.88 -0.87 -18.54
N GLY A 12 11.40 0.14 -17.84
CA GLY A 12 10.83 0.63 -16.59
C GLY A 12 11.45 1.94 -16.19
N ILE A 13 10.68 2.74 -15.46
CA ILE A 13 11.04 4.09 -14.98
C ILE A 13 10.88 4.08 -13.45
N SER A 14 11.84 4.65 -12.73
CA SER A 14 11.77 4.79 -11.27
C SER A 14 10.71 5.82 -10.84
N GLY A 15 10.55 6.02 -9.52
CA GLY A 15 9.97 7.25 -8.99
C GLY A 15 10.83 8.48 -9.32
N SER A 16 10.30 9.69 -9.07
CA SER A 16 11.02 10.96 -9.29
C SER A 16 12.32 10.98 -8.48
N TYR A 17 13.42 11.20 -9.17
CA TYR A 17 14.74 11.38 -8.58
C TYR A 17 14.92 12.85 -8.17
N GLY A 18 14.71 13.12 -6.89
CA GLY A 18 14.70 14.49 -6.35
C GLY A 18 13.29 15.07 -6.26
N ASN A 19 13.12 16.04 -5.35
CA ASN A 19 11.83 16.68 -5.10
C ASN A 19 11.46 17.60 -6.28
N ASN A 20 10.33 17.34 -6.95
CA ASN A 20 9.82 18.11 -8.10
C ASN A 20 10.78 18.29 -9.30
N SER A 21 11.82 17.46 -9.44
CA SER A 21 12.78 17.58 -10.55
C SER A 21 12.20 17.15 -11.90
N GLY A 22 11.25 16.21 -11.90
CA GLY A 22 10.77 15.56 -13.12
C GLY A 22 11.86 14.70 -13.80
N ASP A 23 12.92 14.38 -13.05
CA ASP A 23 14.02 13.52 -13.48
C ASP A 23 13.81 12.11 -12.91
N TYR A 24 14.16 11.09 -13.68
CA TYR A 24 13.88 9.69 -13.39
C TYR A 24 15.05 8.82 -13.84
N PHE A 25 15.19 7.63 -13.25
CA PHE A 25 16.03 6.59 -13.81
C PHE A 25 15.19 5.68 -14.70
N ALA A 26 15.63 5.50 -15.94
CA ALA A 26 15.01 4.59 -16.90
C ALA A 26 15.94 3.41 -17.17
N THR A 27 15.40 2.19 -17.08
CA THR A 27 16.11 1.00 -17.54
C THR A 27 15.79 0.75 -18.99
N ASN A 28 16.81 0.45 -19.77
CA ASN A 28 16.66 0.11 -21.17
C ASN A 28 16.58 -1.41 -21.36
N SER A 29 15.62 -1.88 -22.14
CA SER A 29 15.36 -3.32 -22.34
C SER A 29 16.41 -4.04 -23.20
N SER A 30 17.04 -3.35 -24.16
CA SER A 30 17.98 -3.95 -25.11
C SER A 30 19.42 -4.00 -24.59
N SER A 31 19.82 -3.01 -23.77
CA SER A 31 21.17 -2.86 -23.24
C SER A 31 21.28 -3.15 -21.74
N ASN A 32 20.16 -3.29 -21.02
CA ASN A 32 20.08 -3.39 -19.56
C ASN A 32 20.83 -2.25 -18.81
N LYS A 33 21.11 -1.13 -19.49
CA LYS A 33 21.75 0.05 -18.89
C LYS A 33 20.71 0.96 -18.27
N ILE A 34 21.11 1.64 -17.19
CA ILE A 34 20.33 2.69 -16.54
C ILE A 34 20.66 4.04 -17.22
N ARG A 35 19.63 4.80 -17.55
CA ARG A 35 19.69 6.14 -18.16
C ARG A 35 18.98 7.14 -17.25
N LEU A 36 19.34 8.41 -17.33
CA LEU A 36 18.53 9.48 -16.76
C LEU A 36 17.49 9.92 -17.79
N ALA A 37 16.23 9.95 -17.38
CA ALA A 37 15.08 10.33 -18.20
C ALA A 37 14.41 11.56 -17.59
N LYS A 38 13.96 12.48 -18.43
CA LYS A 38 13.28 13.70 -18.00
C LYS A 38 11.86 13.74 -18.57
N LEU A 39 10.88 14.07 -17.73
CA LEU A 39 9.52 14.26 -18.17
C LEU A 39 9.41 15.58 -18.94
N LYS A 40 9.37 15.49 -20.27
CA LYS A 40 9.34 16.67 -21.15
C LYS A 40 7.96 17.34 -21.20
N ASN A 41 6.89 16.55 -21.23
CA ASN A 41 5.52 17.02 -21.42
C ASN A 41 4.64 16.55 -20.25
N PRO A 42 4.77 17.17 -19.06
CA PRO A 42 3.83 16.90 -17.99
C PRO A 42 2.41 17.27 -18.43
N TYR A 43 1.43 16.47 -18.01
CA TYR A 43 0.03 16.82 -18.21
C TYR A 43 -0.27 18.11 -17.43
N LYS A 44 -0.66 19.18 -18.14
CA LYS A 44 -0.99 20.49 -17.57
C LYS A 44 -2.50 20.76 -17.51
N GLY A 45 -3.32 19.81 -17.95
CA GLY A 45 -4.77 19.96 -17.93
C GLY A 45 -5.35 19.81 -16.52
N PRO A 46 -6.59 20.26 -16.29
CA PRO A 46 -7.31 19.93 -15.07
C PRO A 46 -7.50 18.41 -14.99
N ALA A 47 -7.51 17.86 -13.77
CA ALA A 47 -7.75 16.44 -13.59
C ALA A 47 -9.13 16.06 -14.19
N THR A 48 -9.14 15.02 -15.01
CA THR A 48 -10.39 14.46 -15.56
C THR A 48 -11.30 13.96 -14.44
N GLU A 49 -12.60 13.89 -14.67
CA GLU A 49 -13.56 13.37 -13.68
C GLU A 49 -13.19 11.98 -13.18
N LYS A 50 -12.70 11.10 -14.07
CA LYS A 50 -12.21 9.76 -13.69
C LYS A 50 -10.99 9.83 -12.76
N GLN A 51 -10.07 10.75 -12.99
CA GLN A 51 -8.90 10.95 -12.12
C GLN A 51 -9.33 11.52 -10.76
N LEU A 52 -10.26 12.48 -10.73
CA LEU A 52 -10.81 13.04 -9.50
C LEU A 52 -11.54 11.97 -8.69
N ALA A 53 -12.36 11.14 -9.34
CA ALA A 53 -13.06 10.02 -8.69
C ALA A 53 -12.06 9.01 -8.09
N GLN A 54 -10.98 8.67 -8.81
CA GLN A 54 -9.95 7.78 -8.30
C GLN A 54 -9.16 8.39 -7.12
N GLN A 55 -8.81 9.68 -7.21
CA GLN A 55 -8.16 10.40 -6.11
C GLN A 55 -9.05 10.41 -4.87
N GLN A 56 -10.35 10.68 -5.04
CA GLN A 56 -11.30 10.67 -3.94
C GLN A 56 -11.43 9.27 -3.34
N LYS A 57 -11.53 8.21 -4.17
CA LYS A 57 -11.56 6.82 -3.70
C LYS A 57 -10.31 6.49 -2.87
N PHE A 58 -9.12 6.87 -3.34
CA PHE A 58 -7.88 6.65 -2.61
C PHE A 58 -7.83 7.45 -1.30
N LYS A 59 -8.23 8.72 -1.33
CA LYS A 59 -8.26 9.60 -0.16
C LYS A 59 -9.17 9.07 0.93
N THR A 60 -10.38 8.61 0.57
CA THR A 60 -11.32 8.01 1.53
C THR A 60 -10.76 6.74 2.14
N ARG A 61 -10.18 5.84 1.33
CA ARG A 61 -9.52 4.61 1.83
C ARG A 61 -8.38 4.92 2.79
N GLN A 62 -7.53 5.86 2.42
CA GLN A 62 -6.40 6.28 3.22
C GLN A 62 -6.86 6.91 4.54
N ALA A 63 -7.95 7.69 4.53
CA ALA A 63 -8.51 8.29 5.73
C ALA A 63 -8.96 7.22 6.74
N VAL A 64 -9.71 6.20 6.29
CA VAL A 64 -10.15 5.09 7.16
C VAL A 64 -8.96 4.38 7.79
N VAL A 65 -7.97 4.00 6.98
CA VAL A 65 -6.75 3.33 7.46
C VAL A 65 -5.98 4.19 8.45
N THR A 66 -5.85 5.49 8.18
CA THR A 66 -5.13 6.43 9.03
C THR A 66 -5.83 6.64 10.37
N THR A 67 -7.16 6.80 10.35
CA THR A 67 -7.98 6.90 11.55
C THR A 67 -7.82 5.66 12.41
N TRP A 68 -7.97 4.47 11.83
CA TRP A 68 -7.78 3.22 12.57
C TRP A 68 -6.37 3.10 13.16
N LEU A 69 -5.33 3.42 12.39
CA LEU A 69 -3.95 3.38 12.87
C LEU A 69 -3.74 4.36 14.02
N ASN A 70 -4.23 5.59 13.91
CA ASN A 70 -4.07 6.58 14.98
C ASN A 70 -4.78 6.17 16.28
N SER A 71 -5.95 5.52 16.17
CA SER A 71 -6.68 5.01 17.33
C SER A 71 -6.01 3.79 17.98
N ASN A 72 -5.21 3.01 17.25
CA ASN A 72 -4.75 1.69 17.70
C ASN A 72 -3.23 1.53 17.85
N LYS A 73 -2.43 2.34 17.13
CA LYS A 73 -0.96 2.26 17.15
C LYS A 73 -0.40 2.57 18.54
N PRO A 74 0.85 2.17 18.83
CA PRO A 74 1.56 2.57 20.04
C PRO A 74 1.51 4.08 20.24
N SER A 75 1.08 4.48 21.42
CA SER A 75 0.96 5.88 21.83
C SER A 75 0.92 5.94 23.36
N ASN A 76 1.01 7.15 23.91
CA ASN A 76 0.87 7.36 25.35
C ASN A 76 -0.48 6.84 25.89
N THR A 77 -1.53 6.79 25.06
CA THR A 77 -2.86 6.29 25.44
C THR A 77 -3.01 4.78 25.23
N ASN A 78 -2.32 4.21 24.25
CA ASN A 78 -2.48 2.81 23.84
C ASN A 78 -1.36 1.89 24.34
N GLY A 79 -0.38 2.45 25.07
CA GLY A 79 0.82 1.76 25.55
C GLY A 79 1.85 1.49 24.45
N ASP A 80 3.03 1.01 24.86
CA ASP A 80 4.20 0.80 23.99
C ASP A 80 3.96 -0.19 22.85
N LYS A 81 3.00 -1.10 23.02
CA LYS A 81 2.66 -2.13 22.03
C LYS A 81 1.39 -1.81 21.23
N GLY A 82 0.70 -0.71 21.55
CA GLY A 82 -0.61 -0.39 21.00
C GLY A 82 -1.72 -1.31 21.53
N THR A 83 -2.93 -1.14 20.99
CA THR A 83 -4.11 -1.92 21.40
C THR A 83 -3.95 -3.41 21.06
N ALA A 84 -4.73 -4.28 21.71
CA ALA A 84 -4.70 -5.73 21.45
C ALA A 84 -4.96 -6.05 19.95
N ILE A 85 -5.90 -5.35 19.33
CA ILE A 85 -6.20 -5.50 17.91
C ILE A 85 -5.06 -5.02 17.00
N TYR A 86 -4.28 -4.01 17.42
CA TYR A 86 -3.06 -3.60 16.71
C TYR A 86 -1.99 -4.69 16.75
N GLN A 87 -1.77 -5.29 17.92
CA GLN A 87 -0.82 -6.38 18.09
C GLN A 87 -1.21 -7.61 17.26
N GLN A 88 -2.51 -7.90 17.17
CA GLN A 88 -3.02 -8.94 16.29
C GLN A 88 -2.80 -8.60 14.81
N ALA A 89 -3.06 -7.36 14.39
CA ALA A 89 -2.75 -6.91 13.03
C ALA A 89 -1.25 -7.02 12.70
N GLN A 90 -0.37 -6.83 13.68
CA GLN A 90 1.07 -7.10 13.53
C GLN A 90 1.41 -8.59 13.40
N LYS A 91 0.65 -9.49 14.03
CA LYS A 91 0.78 -10.94 13.79
C LYS A 91 0.32 -11.27 12.36
N TRP A 92 -0.82 -10.76 11.92
CA TRP A 92 -1.30 -10.96 10.54
C TRP A 92 -0.35 -10.38 9.50
N LYS A 93 0.26 -9.22 9.75
CA LYS A 93 1.29 -8.65 8.87
C LYS A 93 2.40 -9.67 8.62
N ARG A 94 2.91 -10.30 9.69
CA ARG A 94 3.97 -11.31 9.61
C ARG A 94 3.48 -12.59 8.92
N ALA A 95 2.32 -13.10 9.31
CA ALA A 95 1.75 -14.32 8.73
C ALA A 95 1.45 -14.20 7.23
N LEU A 96 1.05 -13.01 6.77
CA LEU A 96 0.74 -12.73 5.37
C LEU A 96 1.94 -12.24 4.54
N GLY A 97 3.13 -12.09 5.14
CA GLY A 97 4.31 -11.56 4.45
C GLY A 97 4.17 -10.11 3.97
N LEU A 98 3.34 -9.30 4.65
CA LEU A 98 3.09 -7.90 4.28
C LEU A 98 4.14 -6.98 4.91
N SER A 99 4.42 -5.85 4.25
CA SER A 99 5.46 -4.91 4.71
C SER A 99 4.99 -4.03 5.87
N SER A 100 3.68 -3.80 6.00
CA SER A 100 3.13 -2.88 7.00
C SER A 100 1.73 -3.28 7.47
N VAL A 101 1.35 -2.81 8.67
CA VAL A 101 -0.02 -2.97 9.18
C VAL A 101 -1.03 -2.28 8.26
N ALA A 102 -0.66 -1.16 7.61
CA ALA A 102 -1.52 -0.51 6.63
C ALA A 102 -1.92 -1.45 5.49
N GLN A 103 -1.01 -2.30 5.00
CA GLN A 103 -1.34 -3.29 3.97
C GLN A 103 -2.30 -4.37 4.48
N VAL A 104 -2.22 -4.75 5.75
CA VAL A 104 -3.21 -5.64 6.38
C VAL A 104 -4.58 -4.97 6.35
N LEU A 105 -4.67 -3.71 6.74
CA LEU A 105 -5.92 -2.96 6.75
C LEU A 105 -6.51 -2.80 5.35
N TYR A 106 -5.69 -2.50 4.34
CA TYR A 106 -6.16 -2.43 2.95
C TYR A 106 -6.67 -3.77 2.42
N LYS A 107 -6.11 -4.89 2.88
CA LYS A 107 -6.56 -6.24 2.48
C LYS A 107 -7.96 -6.55 3.04
N TYR A 108 -8.28 -6.02 4.20
CA TYR A 108 -9.56 -6.22 4.89
C TYR A 108 -10.52 -5.02 4.74
N LEU A 109 -10.21 -4.08 3.84
CA LEU A 109 -11.08 -2.98 3.48
C LEU A 109 -11.96 -3.41 2.31
N ASP A 110 -13.27 -3.32 2.45
CA ASP A 110 -14.19 -3.59 1.35
C ASP A 110 -14.27 -2.42 0.34
N ASP A 111 -15.14 -2.54 -0.67
CA ASP A 111 -15.38 -1.51 -1.68
C ASP A 111 -16.10 -0.27 -1.15
N LYS A 112 -16.76 -0.38 0.01
CA LYS A 112 -17.45 0.72 0.71
C LYS A 112 -16.53 1.43 1.71
N ASN A 113 -15.30 0.95 1.87
CA ASN A 113 -14.29 1.41 2.82
C ASN A 113 -14.62 1.05 4.28
N GLU A 114 -15.38 0.00 4.50
CA GLU A 114 -15.61 -0.59 5.82
C GLU A 114 -14.49 -1.61 6.10
N LEU A 115 -13.98 -1.58 7.33
CA LEU A 115 -12.88 -2.43 7.75
C LEU A 115 -13.42 -3.68 8.45
N HIS A 116 -13.14 -4.85 7.88
CA HIS A 116 -13.61 -6.15 8.38
C HIS A 116 -12.43 -6.99 8.85
N LEU A 117 -11.96 -6.73 10.08
CA LEU A 117 -10.89 -7.51 10.67
C LEU A 117 -11.41 -8.86 11.21
N PRO A 118 -10.68 -9.97 11.00
CA PRO A 118 -11.03 -11.25 11.60
C PRO A 118 -11.15 -11.13 13.12
N THR A 119 -12.12 -11.82 13.71
CA THR A 119 -12.32 -11.84 15.17
C THR A 119 -11.05 -12.35 15.85
N ILE A 120 -10.67 -11.70 16.96
CA ILE A 120 -9.57 -12.15 17.80
C ILE A 120 -10.03 -13.44 18.47
N VAL A 121 -9.60 -14.59 17.95
CA VAL A 121 -9.68 -15.85 18.68
C VAL A 121 -8.49 -15.84 19.63
N ASP A 122 -8.76 -15.60 20.91
CA ASP A 122 -7.79 -15.90 21.95
C ASP A 122 -7.56 -17.41 21.91
N GLU A 123 -6.33 -17.83 21.60
CA GLU A 123 -5.87 -19.20 21.85
C GLU A 123 -5.90 -19.43 23.36
N GLY A 124 -7.08 -19.75 23.90
CA GLY A 124 -7.27 -19.84 25.35
C GLY A 124 -8.70 -19.93 25.88
N THR A 125 -9.74 -20.08 25.05
CA THR A 125 -11.04 -20.55 25.54
C THR A 125 -11.30 -21.96 25.05
N ASP A 126 -10.88 -22.92 25.88
CA ASP A 126 -11.48 -24.25 25.92
C ASP A 126 -12.98 -24.08 26.11
N THR A 127 -13.73 -24.21 25.01
CA THR A 127 -15.18 -24.31 25.03
C THR A 127 -15.57 -25.78 24.97
N GLY A 128 -15.08 -26.55 25.94
CA GLY A 128 -15.66 -27.82 26.35
C GLY A 128 -17.05 -27.61 26.97
N LYS A 129 -18.04 -27.28 26.14
CA LYS A 129 -19.45 -27.57 26.44
C LYS A 129 -19.90 -28.70 25.52
N THR A 130 -19.64 -29.93 25.94
CA THR A 130 -20.47 -31.08 25.55
C THR A 130 -21.53 -31.28 26.62
N VAL A 131 -22.77 -31.20 26.15
CA VAL A 131 -24.01 -31.40 26.89
C VAL A 131 -24.17 -32.90 27.18
N THR A 132 -24.75 -33.16 28.34
CA THR A 132 -25.08 -34.40 29.07
C THR A 132 -25.80 -35.50 28.26
N PRO A 133 -26.02 -36.66 28.88
CA PRO A 133 -27.38 -37.17 29.05
C PRO A 133 -27.92 -36.90 30.45
#